data_AF-A0A819VCP3-F1
#
_entry.id   AF-A0A819VCP3-F1
#
_cell.length_a   1.000
_cell.length_b   1.000
_cell.length_c   1.000
_cell.angle_alpha   90.00
_cell.angle_beta   90.00
_cell.angle_gamma   90.00
#
_symmetry.space_group_name_H-M   'P 1'
#
loop_
_entity.id
_entity.type
_entity.pdbx_description
1 polymer ?
#
loop_
_entity_poly.entity_id
_entity_poly.type
_entity_poly.pdbx_seq_one_letter_code
_entity_poly.pdbx_strand_id
1 'polypeptide(L)'
;MNNNIGQEQVTSNITNVRNDDRLFVTSSAFDSKTHLASTKETLSICTDLIKISSIQQKKTKSFKLSNVIKSLEYDEMQRMSLDSFHRMLHAEDICERAGVEHVRQKMMTSLVCLFERSFHNTYEEYIFTDVHKRYDLAFSWLYQEYVYANGYLTPNKKKDFSKYDNILCRLLEHLQEKCDELFSRLLRSAPLITDNALSVLKQYCQDENCSYRGMNLLSNLIFYRIIMRDKCLNILLNFTHNENISVRNNAIHIIKKLYEKKEFQQSIEEYALKYLPYLRTSRPPEILFCDDKKSSTSEK
;
A
#
# COMPACT_ATOMS: atom_id res chain seq x y z
N MET A 1 -16.06 26.56 60.00
CA MET A 1 -17.34 26.15 59.37
C MET A 1 -17.10 25.92 57.89
N ASN A 2 -17.49 24.83 57.24
CA ASN A 2 -17.59 23.42 57.60
C ASN A 2 -17.63 22.66 56.25
N ASN A 3 -17.12 21.43 56.23
CA ASN A 3 -17.00 20.52 55.10
C ASN A 3 -18.33 19.91 54.59
N ASN A 4 -18.25 19.31 53.39
CA ASN A 4 -18.92 18.11 52.80
C ASN A 4 -19.61 18.40 51.45
N ILE A 5 -19.28 17.77 50.30
CA ILE A 5 -19.15 16.34 49.89
C ILE A 5 -20.49 15.58 49.92
N GLY A 6 -20.91 15.08 48.74
CA GLY A 6 -21.96 14.06 48.52
C GLY A 6 -22.83 14.33 47.29
N GLN A 7 -22.44 13.89 46.08
CA GLN A 7 -22.94 12.69 45.34
C GLN A 7 -24.11 12.96 44.37
N GLU A 8 -23.86 12.84 43.05
CA GLU A 8 -24.46 11.86 42.09
C GLU A 8 -25.85 12.30 41.54
N GLN A 9 -26.20 12.30 40.23
CA GLN A 9 -25.83 11.48 39.07
C GLN A 9 -26.08 12.18 37.70
N VAL A 10 -25.19 11.88 36.73
CA VAL A 10 -25.45 11.37 35.35
C VAL A 10 -26.46 12.09 34.45
N THR A 11 -25.96 12.78 33.41
CA THR A 11 -26.12 12.39 31.99
C THR A 11 -25.36 13.36 31.06
N SER A 12 -24.55 12.77 30.20
CA SER A 12 -23.66 13.37 29.20
C SER A 12 -24.40 13.75 27.91
N ASN A 13 -24.32 15.00 27.48
CA ASN A 13 -24.65 15.42 26.11
C ASN A 13 -23.37 15.59 25.30
N ILE A 14 -23.02 14.55 24.54
CA ILE A 14 -21.97 14.54 23.53
C ILE A 14 -22.64 14.57 22.16
N THR A 15 -22.27 15.61 21.40
CA THR A 15 -22.16 15.77 19.94
C THR A 15 -22.59 14.61 19.02
N ASN A 16 -23.33 14.92 17.95
CA ASN A 16 -23.12 14.24 16.66
C ASN A 16 -23.57 15.09 15.47
N VAL A 17 -22.58 15.67 14.77
CA VAL A 17 -22.71 16.26 13.44
C VAL A 17 -22.48 15.14 12.42
N ARG A 18 -23.44 15.04 11.50
CA ARG A 18 -23.57 14.08 10.39
C ARG A 18 -22.27 13.79 9.64
N ASN A 19 -21.90 12.51 9.62
CA ASN A 19 -21.07 11.86 8.61
C ASN A 19 -21.76 10.52 8.31
N ASP A 20 -22.38 10.36 7.15
CA ASP A 20 -22.85 9.05 6.67
C ASP A 20 -23.01 9.08 5.14
N ASP A 21 -21.91 8.81 4.42
CA ASP A 21 -21.95 8.26 3.06
C ASP A 21 -21.31 6.87 3.10
N ARG A 22 -22.10 5.89 3.55
CA ARG A 22 -21.81 4.45 3.43
C ARG A 22 -22.89 3.81 2.55
N LEU A 23 -22.54 3.64 1.28
CA LEU A 23 -23.27 2.78 0.34
C LEU A 23 -23.15 1.32 0.79
N PHE A 24 -24.16 0.81 1.49
CA PHE A 24 -24.39 -0.61 1.67
C PHE A 24 -25.22 -1.15 0.51
N VAL A 25 -24.65 -2.14 -0.18
CA VAL A 25 -25.34 -3.02 -1.12
C VAL A 25 -26.30 -3.90 -0.31
N THR A 26 -27.61 -3.74 -0.53
CA THR A 26 -28.60 -4.73 -0.09
C THR A 26 -29.29 -5.34 -1.30
N SER A 27 -29.07 -6.65 -1.43
CA SER A 27 -29.89 -7.60 -2.16
C SER A 27 -31.38 -7.40 -1.83
N SER A 28 -32.20 -7.13 -2.83
CA SER A 28 -33.66 -7.24 -2.70
C SER A 28 -34.19 -8.22 -3.74
N ALA A 29 -34.64 -9.36 -3.21
CA ALA A 29 -35.51 -10.30 -3.88
C ALA A 29 -36.87 -9.64 -4.13
N PHE A 30 -37.33 -9.66 -5.39
CA PHE A 30 -38.62 -9.14 -5.80
C PHE A 30 -39.70 -10.19 -5.47
N ASP A 31 -40.45 -9.94 -4.39
CA ASP A 31 -41.65 -10.71 -4.06
C ASP A 31 -42.89 -10.09 -4.70
N SER A 32 -43.65 -10.95 -5.35
CA SER A 32 -44.86 -10.65 -6.11
C SER A 32 -46.05 -10.51 -5.17
N LYS A 33 -46.76 -9.38 -5.21
CA LYS A 33 -48.21 -9.20 -4.98
C LYS A 33 -48.51 -7.75 -4.68
N THR A 34 -49.07 -7.03 -5.66
CA THR A 34 -50.01 -5.90 -5.52
C THR A 34 -50.14 -5.26 -6.89
N HIS A 35 -51.21 -5.58 -7.61
CA HIS A 35 -51.87 -4.75 -8.65
C HIS A 35 -52.94 -5.62 -9.33
N LEU A 36 -54.01 -5.90 -8.60
CA LEU A 36 -55.24 -6.49 -9.14
C LEU A 36 -56.39 -5.52 -8.94
N ALA A 37 -56.39 -4.45 -9.72
CA ALA A 37 -57.56 -3.63 -10.03
C ALA A 37 -57.14 -2.65 -11.13
N SER A 38 -57.94 -2.53 -12.19
CA SER A 38 -57.84 -1.52 -13.27
C SER A 38 -57.28 -1.92 -14.66
N THR A 39 -57.42 -3.16 -15.12
CA THR A 39 -57.12 -3.52 -16.54
C THR A 39 -58.15 -4.43 -17.20
N LYS A 40 -59.45 -4.23 -16.92
CA LYS A 40 -60.53 -5.00 -17.57
C LYS A 40 -61.29 -4.26 -18.68
N GLU A 41 -60.97 -3.00 -19.00
CA GLU A 41 -61.74 -2.23 -19.99
C GLU A 41 -61.01 -1.90 -21.30
N THR A 42 -59.80 -2.40 -21.54
CA THR A 42 -59.06 -2.13 -22.79
C THR A 42 -58.88 -3.36 -23.70
N LEU A 43 -59.50 -4.50 -23.40
CA LEU A 43 -59.35 -5.74 -24.18
C LEU A 43 -60.44 -5.99 -25.24
N SER A 44 -61.35 -5.04 -25.48
CA SER A 44 -62.53 -5.26 -26.34
C SER A 44 -62.49 -4.60 -27.73
N ILE A 45 -61.38 -3.98 -28.15
CA ILE A 45 -61.35 -3.19 -29.40
C ILE A 45 -60.36 -3.71 -30.47
N CYS A 46 -59.57 -4.76 -30.21
CA CYS A 46 -58.58 -5.24 -31.19
C CYS A 46 -58.69 -6.74 -31.49
N THR A 47 -59.89 -7.29 -31.66
CA THR A 47 -60.07 -8.68 -32.14
C THR A 47 -60.40 -8.80 -33.63
N ASP A 48 -60.67 -7.70 -34.32
CA ASP A 48 -61.01 -7.72 -35.74
C ASP A 48 -59.94 -7.02 -36.55
N LEU A 49 -58.86 -7.76 -36.86
CA LEU A 49 -58.00 -7.65 -38.04
C LEU A 49 -56.69 -8.40 -37.76
N ILE A 50 -56.61 -9.65 -38.21
CA ILE A 50 -55.43 -10.32 -38.80
C ILE A 50 -55.86 -11.78 -39.06
N LYS A 51 -56.56 -11.98 -40.18
CA LYS A 51 -56.57 -13.25 -40.90
C LYS A 51 -55.29 -13.27 -41.74
N ILE A 52 -54.16 -13.62 -41.11
CA ILE A 52 -52.96 -14.02 -41.84
C ILE A 52 -52.92 -15.55 -41.83
N SER A 53 -53.00 -16.08 -43.04
CA SER A 53 -52.85 -17.49 -43.41
C SER A 53 -51.75 -18.21 -42.62
N SER A 54 -52.08 -19.43 -42.21
CA SER A 54 -51.21 -20.50 -41.73
C SER A 54 -49.75 -20.42 -42.20
N ILE A 55 -48.90 -19.79 -41.39
CA ILE A 55 -47.46 -20.04 -41.39
C ILE A 55 -47.27 -21.15 -40.36
N GLN A 56 -46.85 -22.33 -40.84
CA GLN A 56 -46.45 -23.44 -39.98
C GLN A 56 -45.48 -22.92 -38.92
N GLN A 57 -45.93 -22.85 -37.67
CA GLN A 57 -45.06 -22.59 -36.54
C GLN A 57 -44.13 -23.80 -36.40
N LYS A 58 -42.99 -23.77 -37.12
CA LYS A 58 -41.83 -24.57 -36.73
C LYS A 58 -41.55 -24.17 -35.28
N LYS A 59 -41.83 -25.08 -34.35
CA LYS A 59 -41.52 -24.93 -32.92
C LYS A 59 -40.07 -24.45 -32.83
N THR A 60 -39.88 -23.17 -32.53
CA THR A 60 -38.56 -22.61 -32.25
C THR A 60 -38.13 -23.27 -30.94
N LYS A 61 -37.27 -24.29 -31.05
CA LYS A 61 -36.63 -24.93 -29.90
C LYS A 61 -36.08 -23.79 -29.04
N SER A 62 -36.52 -23.72 -27.78
CA SER A 62 -36.07 -22.70 -26.83
C SER A 62 -34.55 -22.62 -26.88
N PHE A 63 -34.00 -21.47 -27.24
CA PHE A 63 -32.58 -21.26 -27.38
C PHE A 63 -31.95 -21.31 -25.99
N LYS A 64 -31.46 -22.48 -25.57
CA LYS A 64 -30.76 -22.65 -24.29
C LYS A 64 -29.30 -22.27 -24.51
N LEU A 65 -28.87 -21.17 -23.89
CA LEU A 65 -27.51 -20.63 -23.99
C LEU A 65 -26.42 -21.67 -23.65
N SER A 66 -26.73 -22.61 -22.75
CA SER A 66 -25.87 -23.75 -22.41
C SER A 66 -25.50 -24.65 -23.59
N ASN A 67 -26.32 -24.67 -24.65
CA ASN A 67 -26.13 -25.57 -25.79
C ASN A 67 -25.36 -24.91 -26.95
N VAL A 68 -25.16 -23.59 -26.90
CA VAL A 68 -24.49 -22.81 -27.95
C VAL A 68 -23.15 -22.24 -27.46
N ILE A 69 -23.01 -22.03 -26.15
CA ILE A 69 -21.79 -21.53 -25.55
C ILE A 69 -20.91 -22.74 -25.20
N LYS A 70 -19.85 -22.95 -26.00
CA LYS A 70 -18.74 -23.80 -25.61
C LYS A 70 -18.11 -23.15 -24.38
N SER A 71 -18.09 -23.83 -23.24
CA SER A 71 -17.42 -23.32 -22.04
C SER A 71 -15.96 -23.06 -22.40
N LEU A 72 -15.52 -21.82 -22.23
CA LEU A 72 -14.16 -21.42 -22.55
C LEU A 72 -13.19 -22.27 -21.72
N GLU A 73 -12.13 -22.76 -22.35
CA GLU A 73 -11.08 -23.47 -21.64
C GLU A 73 -10.42 -22.53 -20.62
N TYR A 74 -10.07 -23.04 -19.45
CA TYR A 74 -9.54 -22.22 -18.36
C TYR A 74 -8.30 -21.43 -18.81
N ASP A 75 -7.44 -22.04 -19.64
CA ASP A 75 -6.24 -21.40 -20.17
C ASP A 75 -6.55 -20.28 -21.18
N GLU A 76 -7.56 -20.47 -22.02
CA GLU A 76 -8.03 -19.42 -22.93
C GLU A 76 -8.62 -18.23 -22.16
N MET A 77 -9.35 -18.50 -21.08
CA MET A 77 -9.89 -17.47 -20.19
C MET A 77 -8.78 -16.68 -19.49
N GLN A 78 -7.75 -17.36 -18.98
CA GLN A 78 -6.59 -16.71 -18.36
C GLN A 78 -5.83 -15.85 -19.38
N ARG A 79 -5.58 -16.36 -20.58
CA ARG A 79 -4.95 -15.58 -21.67
C ARG A 79 -5.77 -14.34 -22.02
N MET A 80 -7.08 -14.49 -22.23
CA MET A 80 -7.96 -13.35 -22.53
C MET A 80 -8.02 -12.33 -21.39
N SER A 81 -7.91 -12.77 -20.14
CA SER A 81 -7.86 -11.87 -18.98
C SER A 81 -6.55 -11.07 -18.94
N LEU A 82 -5.41 -11.70 -19.21
CA LEU A 82 -4.11 -11.05 -19.32
C LEU A 82 -4.06 -10.06 -20.48
N ASP A 83 -4.53 -10.44 -21.66
CA ASP A 83 -4.61 -9.55 -22.82
C ASP A 83 -5.51 -8.34 -22.55
N SER A 84 -6.59 -8.51 -21.78
CA SER A 84 -7.44 -7.41 -21.34
C SER A 84 -6.72 -6.49 -20.37
N PHE A 85 -5.95 -7.05 -19.43
CA PHE A 85 -5.14 -6.27 -18.50
C PHE A 85 -4.03 -5.48 -19.23
N HIS A 86 -3.32 -6.09 -20.17
CA HIS A 86 -2.34 -5.40 -21.02
C HIS A 86 -2.96 -4.23 -21.79
N ARG A 87 -4.15 -4.43 -22.39
CA ARG A 87 -4.88 -3.34 -23.05
C ARG A 87 -5.20 -2.19 -22.10
N MET A 88 -5.53 -2.49 -20.84
CA MET A 88 -5.79 -1.46 -19.82
C MET A 88 -4.50 -0.72 -19.41
N LEU A 89 -3.35 -1.40 -19.36
CA LEU A 89 -2.05 -0.77 -19.11
C LEU A 89 -1.67 0.20 -20.24
N HIS A 90 -1.79 -0.23 -21.49
CA HIS A 90 -1.47 0.59 -22.67
C HIS A 90 -2.46 1.71 -22.95
N ALA A 91 -3.60 1.77 -22.27
CA ALA A 91 -4.59 2.85 -22.40
C ALA A 91 -4.18 4.18 -21.74
N GLU A 92 -2.92 4.33 -21.32
CA GLU A 92 -2.37 5.52 -20.64
C GLU A 92 -2.66 6.82 -21.37
N ASP A 93 -2.21 6.93 -22.61
CA ASP A 93 -2.33 8.17 -23.38
C ASP A 93 -3.79 8.57 -23.64
N ILE A 94 -4.69 7.58 -23.75
CA ILE A 94 -6.12 7.81 -23.96
C ILE A 94 -6.75 8.35 -22.67
N CYS A 95 -6.43 7.74 -21.54
CA CYS A 95 -6.94 8.16 -20.24
C CYS A 95 -6.38 9.50 -19.78
N GLU A 96 -5.12 9.81 -20.10
CA GLU A 96 -4.48 11.10 -19.82
C GLU A 96 -5.18 12.22 -20.61
N ARG A 97 -5.40 12.04 -21.91
CA ARG A 97 -6.15 13.00 -22.75
C ARG A 97 -7.60 13.21 -22.28
N ALA A 98 -8.22 12.17 -21.73
CA ALA A 98 -9.60 12.23 -21.24
C ALA A 98 -9.72 12.68 -19.77
N GLY A 99 -8.60 12.87 -19.04
CA GLY A 99 -8.60 13.27 -17.64
C GLY A 99 -9.12 12.20 -16.65
N VAL A 100 -9.27 10.95 -17.10
CA VAL A 100 -9.80 9.82 -16.29
C VAL A 100 -8.70 8.90 -15.74
N GLU A 101 -7.48 9.42 -15.65
CA GLU A 101 -6.31 8.62 -15.24
C GLU A 101 -6.46 8.02 -13.83
N HIS A 102 -6.94 8.82 -12.86
CA HIS A 102 -7.13 8.37 -11.48
C HIS A 102 -8.10 7.17 -11.37
N VAL A 103 -9.13 7.10 -12.23
CA VAL A 103 -10.07 5.97 -12.28
C VAL A 103 -9.36 4.73 -12.78
N ARG A 104 -8.57 4.87 -13.86
CA ARG A 104 -7.74 3.78 -14.40
C ARG A 104 -6.77 3.27 -13.35
N GLN A 105 -6.01 4.15 -12.70
CA GLN A 105 -5.06 3.80 -11.65
C GLN A 105 -5.74 2.99 -10.53
N LYS A 106 -6.91 3.45 -10.06
CA LYS A 106 -7.69 2.74 -9.03
C LYS A 106 -8.20 1.38 -9.50
N MET A 107 -8.69 1.29 -10.74
CA MET A 107 -9.12 0.00 -11.31
C MET A 107 -7.95 -0.99 -11.39
N MET A 108 -6.79 -0.54 -11.91
CA MET A 108 -5.60 -1.39 -12.05
C MET A 108 -5.11 -1.90 -10.71
N THR A 109 -4.88 -0.99 -9.76
CA THR A 109 -4.40 -1.35 -8.42
C THR A 109 -5.37 -2.27 -7.69
N SER A 110 -6.67 -2.03 -7.81
CA SER A 110 -7.69 -2.92 -7.23
C SER A 110 -7.67 -4.32 -7.86
N LEU A 111 -7.57 -4.41 -9.20
CA LEU A 111 -7.49 -5.70 -9.88
C LEU A 111 -6.25 -6.49 -9.46
N VAL A 112 -5.09 -5.85 -9.36
CA VAL A 112 -3.84 -6.49 -8.95
C VAL A 112 -3.94 -7.02 -7.51
N CYS A 113 -4.49 -6.23 -6.58
CA CYS A 113 -4.65 -6.65 -5.19
C CYS A 113 -5.66 -7.80 -5.02
N LEU A 114 -6.71 -7.85 -5.87
CA LEU A 114 -7.75 -8.88 -5.81
C LEU A 114 -7.30 -10.20 -6.46
N PHE A 115 -6.57 -10.13 -7.58
CA PHE A 115 -6.17 -11.29 -8.38
C PHE A 115 -4.69 -11.62 -8.17
N GLU A 116 -4.39 -11.99 -6.92
CA GLU A 116 -3.09 -12.02 -6.23
C GLU A 116 -1.85 -12.57 -6.97
N ARG A 117 -1.97 -13.26 -8.12
CA ARG A 117 -0.82 -13.86 -8.83
C ARG A 117 -0.78 -13.64 -10.34
N SER A 118 -1.93 -13.43 -10.99
CA SER A 118 -1.98 -13.37 -12.46
C SER A 118 -1.47 -12.03 -13.00
N PHE A 119 -1.76 -10.93 -12.30
CA PHE A 119 -1.44 -9.58 -12.80
C PHE A 119 -0.27 -8.92 -12.08
N HIS A 120 0.18 -9.47 -10.94
CA HIS A 120 1.24 -8.87 -10.12
C HIS A 120 2.54 -8.70 -10.91
N ASN A 121 3.05 -9.77 -11.52
CA ASN A 121 4.33 -9.73 -12.24
C ASN A 121 4.29 -8.75 -13.42
N THR A 122 3.20 -8.79 -14.21
CA THR A 122 3.00 -7.90 -15.35
C THR A 122 2.90 -6.44 -14.92
N TYR A 123 2.21 -6.17 -13.80
CA TYR A 123 2.07 -4.82 -13.26
C TYR A 123 3.38 -4.28 -12.69
N GLU A 124 4.11 -5.14 -11.99
CA GLU A 124 5.42 -4.85 -11.41
C GLU A 124 6.46 -4.54 -12.49
N GLU A 125 6.56 -5.36 -13.52
CA GLU A 125 7.45 -5.12 -14.68
C GLU A 125 7.10 -3.81 -15.40
N TYR A 126 5.79 -3.53 -15.56
CA TYR A 126 5.32 -2.28 -16.16
C TYR A 126 5.67 -1.06 -15.30
N ILE A 127 5.59 -1.14 -13.97
CA ILE A 127 6.03 -0.05 -13.10
C ILE A 127 7.55 0.14 -13.18
N PHE A 128 8.32 -0.94 -13.10
CA PHE A 128 9.79 -0.87 -13.11
C PHE A 128 10.38 -0.41 -14.44
N THR A 129 9.66 -0.59 -15.55
CA THR A 129 10.07 -0.04 -16.84
C THR A 129 10.23 1.49 -16.79
N ASP A 130 9.32 2.21 -16.11
CA ASP A 130 9.32 3.69 -16.02
C ASP A 130 8.85 4.20 -14.65
N VAL A 131 9.62 3.94 -13.60
CA VAL A 131 9.22 4.30 -12.21
C VAL A 131 8.96 5.80 -12.05
N HIS A 132 9.73 6.66 -12.72
CA HIS A 132 9.58 8.12 -12.58
C HIS A 132 8.31 8.68 -13.19
N LYS A 133 7.80 8.07 -14.28
CA LYS A 133 6.53 8.51 -14.87
C LYS A 133 5.35 7.88 -14.13
N ARG A 134 5.53 6.64 -13.64
CA ARG A 134 4.46 5.80 -13.09
C ARG A 134 4.49 5.69 -11.55
N TYR A 135 5.16 6.63 -10.87
CA TYR A 135 5.28 6.58 -9.40
C TYR A 135 3.92 6.65 -8.70
N ASP A 136 2.95 7.37 -9.26
CA ASP A 136 1.59 7.45 -8.72
C ASP A 136 0.87 6.08 -8.73
N LEU A 137 1.16 5.24 -9.73
CA LEU A 137 0.67 3.86 -9.78
C LEU A 137 1.31 3.01 -8.67
N ALA A 138 2.64 3.11 -8.51
CA ALA A 138 3.38 2.40 -7.48
C ALA A 138 2.89 2.79 -6.06
N PHE A 139 2.69 4.07 -5.81
CA PHE A 139 2.12 4.56 -4.56
C PHE A 139 0.70 4.05 -4.33
N SER A 140 -0.17 4.20 -5.32
CA SER A 140 -1.55 3.73 -5.23
C SER A 140 -1.61 2.23 -4.92
N TRP A 141 -0.71 1.45 -5.51
CA TRP A 141 -0.60 0.02 -5.25
C TRP A 141 -0.13 -0.27 -3.82
N LEU A 142 0.94 0.39 -3.37
CA LEU A 142 1.45 0.25 -2.00
C LEU A 142 0.37 0.59 -0.96
N TYR A 143 -0.39 1.66 -1.17
CA TYR A 143 -1.50 2.03 -0.29
C TYR A 143 -2.64 1.01 -0.32
N GLN A 144 -3.01 0.52 -1.51
CA GLN A 144 -4.08 -0.45 -1.65
C GLN A 144 -3.73 -1.77 -0.95
N GLU A 145 -2.49 -2.23 -1.09
CA GLU A 145 -1.97 -3.41 -0.38
C GLU A 145 -1.93 -3.19 1.13
N TYR A 146 -1.56 -1.98 1.60
CA TYR A 146 -1.65 -1.65 3.02
C TYR A 146 -3.09 -1.70 3.55
N VAL A 147 -4.06 -1.19 2.79
CA VAL A 147 -5.48 -1.23 3.16
C VAL A 147 -5.99 -2.67 3.20
N TYR A 148 -5.56 -3.49 2.24
CA TYR A 148 -5.89 -4.92 2.18
C TYR A 148 -5.27 -5.71 3.34
N ALA A 149 -3.99 -5.47 3.64
CA ALA A 149 -3.26 -6.08 4.76
C ALA A 149 -3.89 -5.76 6.12
N ASN A 150 -4.47 -4.57 6.29
CA ASN A 150 -5.18 -4.20 7.50
C ASN A 150 -6.59 -4.83 7.63
N GLY A 151 -7.08 -5.48 6.58
CA GLY A 151 -8.39 -6.13 6.57
C GLY A 151 -9.57 -5.16 6.41
N TYR A 152 -9.34 -3.89 6.04
CA TYR A 152 -10.42 -2.92 5.85
C TYR A 152 -11.40 -3.33 4.72
N LEU A 153 -10.91 -4.08 3.72
CA LEU A 153 -11.68 -4.56 2.59
C LEU A 153 -12.19 -6.00 2.76
N THR A 154 -11.68 -6.75 3.74
CA THR A 154 -12.11 -8.13 4.00
C THR A 154 -12.05 -8.39 5.50
N PRO A 155 -13.19 -8.24 6.23
CA PRO A 155 -13.23 -8.19 7.69
C PRO A 155 -12.88 -9.51 8.42
N ASN A 156 -12.31 -10.50 7.73
CA ASN A 156 -12.04 -11.84 8.27
C ASN A 156 -10.65 -12.40 7.92
N LYS A 157 -9.77 -11.60 7.31
CA LYS A 157 -8.37 -12.00 7.04
C LYS A 157 -7.47 -11.55 8.20
N LYS A 158 -6.57 -12.44 8.62
CA LYS A 158 -5.48 -12.09 9.54
C LYS A 158 -4.65 -10.98 8.90
N LYS A 159 -4.17 -10.03 9.73
CA LYS A 159 -3.26 -8.99 9.26
C LYS A 159 -1.96 -9.64 8.80
N ASP A 160 -1.73 -9.63 7.50
CA ASP A 160 -0.52 -10.12 6.87
C ASP A 160 0.14 -8.97 6.12
N PHE A 161 1.25 -8.47 6.65
CA PHE A 161 2.02 -7.38 6.06
C PHE A 161 3.15 -7.89 5.14
N SER A 162 3.31 -9.20 4.98
CA SER A 162 4.42 -9.78 4.22
C SER A 162 4.40 -9.33 2.75
N LYS A 163 3.21 -9.20 2.14
CA LYS A 163 3.06 -8.73 0.76
C LYS A 163 3.43 -7.25 0.63
N TYR A 164 2.91 -6.43 1.53
CA TYR A 164 3.24 -5.01 1.61
C TYR A 164 4.74 -4.79 1.75
N ASP A 165 5.37 -5.55 2.65
CA ASP A 165 6.81 -5.49 2.91
C ASP A 165 7.62 -5.86 1.66
N ASN A 166 7.26 -6.96 0.98
CA ASN A 166 7.94 -7.37 -0.26
C ASN A 166 7.86 -6.29 -1.35
N ILE A 167 6.69 -5.70 -1.58
CA ILE A 167 6.50 -4.65 -2.59
C ILE A 167 7.30 -3.40 -2.22
N LEU A 168 7.26 -3.00 -0.94
CA LEU A 168 8.00 -1.86 -0.44
C LEU A 168 9.52 -2.07 -0.61
N CYS A 169 10.05 -3.22 -0.20
CA CYS A 169 11.47 -3.53 -0.33
C CYS A 169 11.91 -3.57 -1.79
N ARG A 170 11.19 -4.24 -2.69
CA ARG A 170 11.54 -4.27 -4.13
C ARG A 170 11.53 -2.88 -4.76
N LEU A 171 10.55 -2.04 -4.41
CA LEU A 171 10.50 -0.67 -4.90
C LEU A 171 11.66 0.17 -4.35
N LEU A 172 12.06 -0.04 -3.09
CA LEU A 172 13.20 0.64 -2.48
C LEU A 172 14.53 0.19 -3.09
N GLU A 173 14.73 -1.11 -3.29
CA GLU A 173 15.93 -1.68 -3.92
C GLU A 173 16.12 -1.13 -5.33
N HIS A 174 15.05 -1.10 -6.14
CA HIS A 174 15.11 -0.57 -7.50
C HIS A 174 15.41 0.94 -7.55
N LEU A 175 14.96 1.70 -6.54
CA LEU A 175 15.24 3.14 -6.42
C LEU A 175 16.61 3.44 -5.80
N GLN A 176 17.16 2.51 -5.01
CA GLN A 176 18.46 2.65 -4.36
C GLN A 176 19.58 2.83 -5.39
N GLU A 177 19.55 2.07 -6.48
CA GLU A 177 20.58 2.09 -7.53
C GLU A 177 20.81 3.49 -8.14
N LYS A 178 19.75 4.32 -8.21
CA LYS A 178 19.80 5.64 -8.87
C LYS A 178 19.91 6.80 -7.89
N CYS A 179 19.90 6.53 -6.57
CA CYS A 179 19.92 7.55 -5.52
C CYS A 179 18.94 8.70 -5.73
N ASP A 180 17.75 8.30 -6.14
CA ASP A 180 16.73 9.18 -6.65
C ASP A 180 15.92 9.87 -5.53
N GLU A 181 15.37 11.05 -5.81
CA GLU A 181 14.51 11.78 -4.87
C GLU A 181 13.22 11.01 -4.56
N LEU A 182 12.78 10.17 -5.49
CA LEU A 182 11.62 9.29 -5.31
C LEU A 182 11.82 8.33 -4.14
N PHE A 183 13.05 7.90 -3.83
CA PHE A 183 13.33 7.07 -2.66
C PHE A 183 12.95 7.80 -1.36
N SER A 184 13.35 9.06 -1.24
CA SER A 184 13.02 9.90 -0.08
C SER A 184 11.53 10.22 0.00
N ARG A 185 10.88 10.43 -1.15
CA ARG A 185 9.43 10.65 -1.23
C ARG A 185 8.66 9.39 -0.85
N LEU A 186 9.14 8.22 -1.25
CA LEU A 186 8.53 6.93 -0.97
C LEU A 186 8.48 6.64 0.52
N LEU A 187 9.62 6.71 1.21
CA LEU A 187 9.67 6.48 2.66
C LEU A 187 8.87 7.51 3.46
N ARG A 188 8.79 8.76 2.98
CA ARG A 188 7.98 9.78 3.64
C ARG A 188 6.48 9.49 3.51
N SER A 189 6.04 9.12 2.31
CA SER A 189 4.64 8.89 1.98
C SER A 189 4.13 7.53 2.44
N ALA A 190 4.97 6.49 2.48
CA ALA A 190 4.56 5.14 2.84
C ALA A 190 3.80 5.10 4.19
N PRO A 191 2.63 4.48 4.29
CA PRO A 191 1.81 4.52 5.51
C PRO A 191 2.54 3.85 6.69
N LEU A 192 3.21 2.72 6.44
CA LEU A 192 3.98 1.97 7.42
C LEU A 192 5.39 1.69 6.87
N ILE A 193 6.42 1.91 7.67
CA ILE A 193 7.78 1.51 7.30
C ILE A 193 8.09 0.24 8.09
N THR A 194 8.43 -0.82 7.37
CA THR A 194 8.77 -2.13 7.92
C THR A 194 10.24 -2.17 8.36
N ASP A 195 10.58 -3.14 9.20
CA ASP A 195 11.97 -3.31 9.65
C ASP A 195 12.91 -3.73 8.48
N ASN A 196 12.39 -4.43 7.46
CA ASN A 196 13.14 -4.75 6.24
C ASN A 196 13.36 -3.52 5.35
N ALA A 197 12.38 -2.63 5.24
CA ALA A 197 12.58 -1.34 4.57
C ALA A 197 13.65 -0.48 5.29
N LEU A 198 13.74 -0.59 6.62
CA LEU A 198 14.81 0.06 7.39
C LEU A 198 16.19 -0.56 7.11
N SER A 199 16.30 -1.87 6.89
CA SER A 199 17.58 -2.47 6.48
C SER A 199 18.02 -2.01 5.10
N VAL A 200 17.09 -1.89 4.13
CA VAL A 200 17.40 -1.31 2.80
C VAL A 200 17.83 0.15 2.96
N LEU A 201 17.17 0.93 3.82
CA LEU A 201 17.59 2.30 4.12
C LEU A 201 18.98 2.38 4.77
N LYS A 202 19.36 1.42 5.63
CA LYS A 202 20.71 1.34 6.19
C LYS A 202 21.75 1.13 5.09
N GLN A 203 21.49 0.20 4.16
CA GLN A 203 22.35 -0.05 3.02
C GLN A 203 22.51 1.22 2.17
N TYR A 204 21.40 1.92 1.89
CA TYR A 204 21.43 3.20 1.17
C TYR A 204 22.25 4.29 1.87
N CYS A 205 22.33 4.27 3.21
CA CYS A 205 23.15 5.21 3.97
C CYS A 205 24.65 4.84 3.98
N GLN A 206 24.99 3.57 3.74
CA GLN A 206 26.38 3.12 3.61
C GLN A 206 26.98 3.51 2.26
N ASP A 207 26.16 3.65 1.22
CA ASP A 207 26.59 4.06 -0.11
C ASP A 207 27.17 5.49 -0.10
N GLU A 208 28.43 5.66 -0.52
CA GLU A 208 29.17 6.93 -0.40
C GLU A 208 28.44 8.11 -1.08
N ASN A 209 27.98 7.88 -2.31
CA ASN A 209 27.31 8.88 -3.14
C ASN A 209 26.01 9.40 -2.52
N CYS A 210 25.38 8.59 -1.67
CA CYS A 210 23.98 8.75 -1.28
C CYS A 210 23.82 8.85 0.24
N SER A 211 24.89 8.61 1.00
CA SER A 211 24.98 8.70 2.45
C SER A 211 24.38 9.99 3.01
N TYR A 212 24.73 11.15 2.44
CA TYR A 212 24.20 12.43 2.90
C TYR A 212 22.67 12.55 2.72
N ARG A 213 22.15 12.08 1.58
CA ARG A 213 20.70 12.09 1.31
C ARG A 213 19.97 11.11 2.23
N GLY A 214 20.49 9.89 2.37
CA GLY A 214 19.95 8.86 3.26
C GLY A 214 19.93 9.28 4.72
N MET A 215 20.99 9.89 5.22
CA MET A 215 21.04 10.37 6.61
C MET A 215 20.14 11.58 6.86
N ASN A 216 20.00 12.50 5.89
CA ASN A 216 19.00 13.55 5.99
C ASN A 216 17.58 12.99 5.95
N LEU A 217 17.34 11.95 5.15
CA LEU A 217 16.07 11.24 5.16
C LEU A 217 15.78 10.59 6.51
N LEU A 218 16.75 9.88 7.11
CA LEU A 218 16.64 9.36 8.48
C LEU A 218 16.31 10.47 9.49
N SER A 219 17.04 11.58 9.43
CA SER A 219 16.77 12.76 10.27
C SER A 219 15.36 13.31 10.06
N ASN A 220 14.90 13.39 8.82
CA ASN A 220 13.52 13.78 8.50
C ASN A 220 12.50 12.79 9.06
N LEU A 221 12.74 11.48 8.96
CA LEU A 221 11.86 10.46 9.51
C LEU A 221 11.71 10.58 11.04
N ILE A 222 12.78 10.92 11.75
CA ILE A 222 12.77 11.22 13.20
C ILE A 222 11.82 12.38 13.52
N PHE A 223 11.75 13.40 12.64
CA PHE A 223 10.85 14.53 12.80
C PHE A 223 9.39 14.21 12.44
N TYR A 224 9.17 13.51 11.33
CA TYR A 224 7.81 13.22 10.85
C TYR A 224 7.12 12.07 11.60
N ARG A 225 7.88 11.11 12.15
CA ARG A 225 7.33 9.88 12.74
C ARG A 225 7.85 9.62 14.15
N ILE A 226 7.09 10.06 15.15
CA ILE A 226 7.40 9.88 16.58
C ILE A 226 7.63 8.41 16.97
N ILE A 227 6.87 7.48 16.36
CA ILE A 227 6.91 6.04 16.70
C ILE A 227 8.26 5.40 16.35
N MET A 228 8.93 5.90 15.31
CA MET A 228 10.19 5.34 14.81
C MET A 228 11.42 6.13 15.24
N ARG A 229 11.20 7.17 16.05
CA ARG A 229 12.22 8.14 16.46
C ARG A 229 13.45 7.46 17.06
N ASP A 230 13.25 6.58 18.04
CA ASP A 230 14.36 5.92 18.73
C ASP A 230 15.08 4.91 17.83
N LYS A 231 14.33 4.15 17.02
CA LYS A 231 14.92 3.21 16.05
C LYS A 231 15.79 3.95 15.04
N CYS A 232 15.30 5.02 14.43
CA CYS A 232 16.04 5.82 13.46
C CYS A 232 17.22 6.56 14.10
N LEU A 233 17.07 7.06 15.32
CA LEU A 233 18.16 7.72 16.06
C LEU A 233 19.29 6.73 16.35
N ASN A 234 18.98 5.53 16.83
CA ASN A 234 19.98 4.47 17.06
C ASN A 234 20.72 4.09 15.77
N ILE A 235 20.01 4.00 14.65
CA ILE A 235 20.63 3.74 13.34
C ILE A 235 21.61 4.86 12.97
N LEU A 236 21.22 6.13 13.15
CA LEU A 236 22.08 7.27 12.85
C LEU A 236 23.31 7.32 13.77
N LEU A 237 23.13 7.00 15.05
CA LEU A 237 24.19 6.90 16.05
C LEU A 237 25.15 5.73 15.76
N ASN A 238 24.68 4.64 15.16
CA ASN A 238 25.57 3.56 14.71
C ASN A 238 26.49 4.04 13.57
N PHE A 239 26.00 4.92 12.67
CA PHE A 239 26.81 5.45 11.58
C PHE A 239 27.97 6.38 12.03
N THR A 240 27.98 6.89 13.27
CA THR A 240 29.12 7.70 13.77
C THR A 240 30.38 6.88 14.01
N HIS A 241 30.26 5.56 14.06
CA HIS A 241 31.39 4.65 14.27
C HIS A 241 31.74 3.86 13.00
N ASN A 242 31.10 4.18 11.86
CA ASN A 242 31.28 3.44 10.62
C ASN A 242 32.71 3.56 10.07
N GLU A 243 33.21 2.50 9.41
CA GLU A 243 34.56 2.43 8.86
C GLU A 243 34.82 3.54 7.83
N ASN A 244 33.80 3.87 7.03
CA ASN A 244 33.87 4.91 6.01
C ASN A 244 33.85 6.33 6.61
N ILE A 245 34.90 7.10 6.34
CA ILE A 245 35.11 8.46 6.87
C ILE A 245 34.03 9.44 6.36
N SER A 246 33.63 9.33 5.10
CA SER A 246 32.62 10.22 4.49
C SER A 246 31.26 10.05 5.17
N VAL A 247 30.83 8.80 5.32
CA VAL A 247 29.61 8.41 6.02
C VAL A 247 29.66 8.88 7.49
N ARG A 248 30.81 8.67 8.15
CA ARG A 248 31.02 9.09 9.54
C ARG A 248 30.87 10.60 9.74
N ASN A 249 31.52 11.39 8.89
CA ASN A 249 31.48 12.85 8.97
C ASN A 249 30.06 13.38 8.72
N ASN A 250 29.34 12.78 7.76
CA ASN A 250 27.94 13.12 7.49
C ASN A 250 27.03 12.81 8.68
N ALA A 251 27.23 11.64 9.32
CA ALA A 251 26.46 11.25 10.50
C ALA A 251 26.71 12.21 11.68
N ILE A 252 27.98 12.53 11.97
CA ILE A 252 28.35 13.47 13.02
C ILE A 252 27.74 14.85 12.77
N HIS A 253 27.76 15.34 11.53
CA HIS A 253 27.16 16.63 11.17
C HIS A 253 25.66 16.67 11.46
N ILE A 254 24.93 15.61 11.10
CA ILE A 254 23.49 15.54 11.30
C ILE A 254 23.14 15.35 12.78
N ILE A 255 23.93 14.55 13.52
CA ILE A 255 23.74 14.37 14.97
C ILE A 255 24.01 15.66 15.73
N LYS A 256 25.03 16.45 15.35
CA LYS A 256 25.25 17.77 15.93
C LYS A 256 24.03 18.67 15.76
N LYS A 257 23.42 18.69 14.56
CA LYS A 257 22.16 19.40 14.31
C LYS A 257 20.99 18.87 15.14
N LEU A 258 20.92 17.56 15.39
CA LEU A 258 19.91 16.96 16.25
C LEU A 258 20.13 17.29 17.73
N TYR A 259 21.38 17.38 18.17
CA TYR A 259 21.77 17.71 19.54
C TYR A 259 21.40 19.16 19.93
N GLU A 260 21.32 20.09 18.99
CA GLU A 260 20.81 21.44 19.25
C GLU A 260 19.36 21.42 19.78
N LYS A 261 18.62 20.32 19.58
CA LYS A 261 17.24 20.15 20.03
C LYS A 261 17.21 19.33 21.33
N LYS A 262 16.65 19.93 22.39
CA LYS A 262 16.59 19.36 23.75
C LYS A 262 15.97 17.96 23.84
N GLU A 263 15.03 17.64 22.94
CA GLU A 263 14.34 16.34 22.92
C GLU A 263 15.28 15.14 22.69
N PHE A 264 16.41 15.34 22.00
CA PHE A 264 17.32 14.25 21.62
C PHE A 264 18.63 14.25 22.41
N GLN A 265 18.88 15.32 23.18
CA GLN A 265 20.14 15.49 23.91
C GLN A 265 20.40 14.33 24.86
N GLN A 266 19.41 13.97 25.67
CA GLN A 266 19.56 12.90 26.66
C GLN A 266 19.89 11.56 26.01
N SER A 267 19.17 11.16 24.95
CA SER A 267 19.42 9.89 24.25
C SER A 267 20.79 9.86 23.56
N ILE A 268 21.22 10.99 23.00
CA ILE A 268 22.56 11.11 22.36
C ILE A 268 23.66 11.07 23.43
N GLU A 269 23.47 11.73 24.57
CA GLU A 269 24.43 11.74 25.69
C GLU A 269 24.56 10.37 26.34
N GLU A 270 23.45 9.67 26.60
CA GLU A 270 23.45 8.31 27.12
C GLU A 270 24.19 7.35 26.17
N TYR A 271 23.98 7.50 24.87
CA TYR A 271 24.74 6.74 23.87
C TYR A 271 26.23 7.11 23.91
N ALA A 272 26.60 8.38 23.91
CA ALA A 272 28.01 8.79 23.99
C ALA A 272 28.69 8.27 25.28
N LEU A 273 28.02 8.38 26.43
CA LEU A 273 28.49 7.88 27.73
C LEU A 273 28.66 6.36 27.75
N LYS A 274 27.83 5.62 27.03
CA LYS A 274 28.00 4.16 26.86
C LYS A 274 29.24 3.81 26.04
N TYR A 275 29.61 4.65 25.07
CA TYR A 275 30.72 4.36 24.14
C TYR A 275 32.08 4.90 24.61
N LEU A 276 32.11 5.95 25.44
CA LEU A 276 33.34 6.48 26.03
C LEU A 276 34.20 5.44 26.78
N PRO A 277 33.63 4.51 27.57
CA PRO A 277 34.38 3.43 28.20
C PRO A 277 35.10 2.51 27.22
N TYR A 278 34.57 2.31 26.00
CA TYR A 278 35.20 1.43 25.01
C TYR A 278 36.52 1.98 24.48
N LEU A 279 36.76 3.29 24.58
CA LEU A 279 38.03 3.93 24.23
C LEU A 279 39.16 3.56 25.21
N ARG A 280 38.83 3.08 26.41
CA ARG A 280 39.82 2.64 27.42
C ARG A 280 40.28 1.20 27.21
N THR A 281 39.63 0.44 26.33
CA THR A 281 39.94 -0.96 26.07
C THR A 281 40.94 -1.06 24.90
N SER A 282 42.01 -1.84 25.06
CA SER A 282 43.06 -2.01 24.02
C SER A 282 42.56 -2.61 22.71
N ARG A 283 41.34 -3.16 22.68
CA ARG A 283 40.63 -3.58 21.47
C ARG A 283 39.18 -3.11 21.57
N PRO A 284 38.65 -2.38 20.57
CA PRO A 284 37.24 -2.06 20.52
C PRO A 284 36.40 -3.36 20.47
N PRO A 285 35.26 -3.44 21.21
CA PRO A 285 34.38 -4.60 21.15
C PRO A 285 33.93 -4.90 19.71
N GLU A 286 33.95 -6.17 19.31
CA GLU A 286 33.54 -6.62 17.95
C GLU A 286 32.09 -6.25 17.59
N ILE A 287 31.25 -5.99 18.60
CA ILE A 287 29.87 -5.50 18.47
C ILE A 287 29.83 -4.15 17.73
N LEU A 288 30.92 -3.37 17.75
CA LEU A 288 31.03 -2.09 17.05
C LEU A 288 31.24 -2.24 15.54
N PHE A 289 31.66 -3.41 15.07
CA PHE A 289 31.97 -3.70 13.66
C PHE A 289 30.98 -4.68 13.03
N CYS A 290 30.00 -5.17 13.78
CA CYS A 290 29.13 -6.25 13.33
C CYS A 290 27.73 -5.74 13.01
N ASP A 291 27.62 -5.06 11.87
CA ASP A 291 26.53 -5.34 10.94
C ASP A 291 27.24 -6.01 9.74
N ASP A 292 26.89 -7.27 9.43
CA ASP A 292 27.24 -8.01 8.18
C ASP A 292 28.48 -8.93 8.10
N LYS A 293 28.74 -9.78 9.10
CA LYS A 293 29.47 -11.06 8.86
C LYS A 293 28.77 -12.27 9.47
N LYS A 294 27.61 -12.61 8.94
CA LYS A 294 27.02 -13.97 9.05
C LYS A 294 26.83 -14.60 7.67
N SER A 295 27.93 -14.81 6.93
CA SER A 295 28.02 -15.84 5.88
C SER A 295 29.39 -15.78 5.19
N SER A 296 30.38 -16.49 5.73
CA SER A 296 31.51 -17.10 5.01
C SER A 296 32.72 -17.18 5.92
N THR A 297 32.85 -18.30 6.64
CA THR A 297 34.07 -19.07 6.94
C THR A 297 33.90 -19.86 8.22
N SER A 298 33.19 -20.98 8.11
CA SER A 298 33.41 -22.14 8.96
C SER A 298 33.10 -23.41 8.17
N GLU A 299 33.79 -23.59 7.04
CA GLU A 299 34.02 -24.92 6.49
C GLU A 299 35.46 -25.02 5.99
N LYS A 300 36.20 -25.87 6.70
CA LYS A 300 37.49 -26.53 6.41
C LYS A 300 38.77 -25.72 6.60
#